data_AF-A0A2R6T516-F1
#
_entry.id   AF-A0A2R6T516-F1
#
_cell.length_a   1.000
_cell.length_b   1.000
_cell.length_c   1.000
_cell.angle_alpha   90.00
_cell.angle_beta   90.00
_cell.angle_gamma   90.00
#
_symmetry.space_group_name_H-M   'P 1'
#
loop_
_entity.id
_entity.type
_entity.pdbx_description
1 polymer ?
#
loop_
_entity_poly.entity_id
_entity_poly.type
_entity_poly.pdbx_seq_one_letter_code
_entity_poly.pdbx_strand_id
1 'polypeptide(L)'
;MLEVKDLADATGLSKTQIRRRLSSLDSLLNIQRGSSNKLLVDENALELLRRLEDYRESGLTVKRAVERIHDELEDSDSVERCESNVEAKSNGELETV
;
A
#
# COMPACT_ATOMS: atom_id res chain seq x y z
N MET A 1 7.71 -17.53 -2.31
CA MET A 1 7.86 -16.73 -1.08
C MET A 1 9.17 -15.98 -1.10
N LEU A 2 9.13 -14.71 -0.69
CA LEU A 2 10.23 -13.75 -0.64
C LEU A 2 10.51 -13.37 0.82
N GLU A 3 11.77 -13.09 1.18
CA GLU A 3 12.12 -12.51 2.47
C GLU A 3 12.02 -10.96 2.42
N VAL A 4 11.94 -10.33 3.60
CA VAL A 4 12.06 -8.87 3.75
C VAL A 4 13.34 -8.29 3.12
N LYS A 5 14.40 -9.12 2.93
CA LYS A 5 15.60 -8.71 2.20
C LYS A 5 15.34 -8.59 0.70
N ASP A 6 14.68 -9.57 0.08
CA ASP A 6 14.42 -9.57 -1.36
C ASP A 6 13.47 -8.43 -1.74
N LEU A 7 12.49 -8.15 -0.89
CA LEU A 7 11.63 -6.95 -1.02
C LEU A 7 12.45 -5.64 -0.95
N ALA A 8 13.46 -5.56 -0.07
CA ALA A 8 14.31 -4.38 0.07
C ALA A 8 15.18 -4.18 -1.18
N ASP A 9 15.79 -5.25 -1.65
CA ASP A 9 16.62 -5.24 -2.85
C ASP A 9 15.76 -4.94 -4.12
N ALA A 10 14.47 -5.32 -4.15
CA ALA A 10 13.56 -5.11 -5.28
C ALA A 10 12.76 -3.77 -5.27
N THR A 11 12.68 -3.07 -4.13
CA THR A 11 11.98 -1.77 -3.99
C THR A 11 12.89 -0.60 -3.63
N GLY A 12 14.15 -0.86 -3.27
CA GLY A 12 15.08 0.15 -2.75
C GLY A 12 14.74 0.64 -1.33
N LEU A 13 13.67 0.12 -0.70
CA LEU A 13 13.23 0.52 0.63
C LEU A 13 14.05 -0.16 1.74
N SER A 14 14.22 0.55 2.87
CA SER A 14 14.82 -0.04 4.06
C SER A 14 13.95 -1.16 4.64
N LYS A 15 14.58 -2.22 5.17
CA LYS A 15 13.92 -3.35 5.86
C LYS A 15 12.94 -2.90 6.95
N THR A 16 13.18 -1.75 7.59
CA THR A 16 12.28 -1.16 8.60
C THR A 16 11.06 -0.48 7.97
N GLN A 17 11.22 0.18 6.82
CA GLN A 17 10.10 0.75 6.07
C GLN A 17 9.20 -0.36 5.53
N ILE A 18 9.79 -1.40 4.94
CA ILE A 18 9.06 -2.58 4.45
C ILE A 18 8.26 -3.22 5.58
N ARG A 19 8.84 -3.50 6.75
CA ARG A 19 8.09 -4.06 7.89
C ARG A 19 6.89 -3.20 8.30
N ARG A 20 7.01 -1.86 8.27
CA ARG A 20 5.90 -0.95 8.57
C ARG A 20 4.80 -1.00 7.49
N ARG A 21 5.16 -1.05 6.21
CA ARG A 21 4.19 -1.16 5.10
C ARG A 21 3.53 -2.54 5.05
N LEU A 22 4.30 -3.63 5.22
CA LEU A 22 3.77 -4.99 5.38
C LEU A 22 2.78 -5.07 6.54
N SER A 23 3.11 -4.50 7.71
CA SER A 23 2.19 -4.43 8.85
C SER A 23 0.94 -3.56 8.61
N SER A 24 0.93 -2.75 7.54
CA SER A 24 -0.25 -1.98 7.10
C SER A 24 -1.06 -2.73 6.03
N LEU A 25 -0.46 -3.74 5.40
CA LEU A 25 -1.04 -4.63 4.39
C LEU A 25 -1.26 -6.06 4.94
N ASP A 26 -1.12 -6.27 6.26
CA ASP A 26 -1.17 -7.58 6.92
C ASP A 26 -2.53 -8.26 6.74
N SER A 27 -3.61 -7.47 6.65
CA SER A 27 -4.96 -7.94 6.31
C SER A 27 -5.15 -8.35 4.84
N LEU A 28 -4.25 -7.93 3.95
CA LEU A 28 -4.30 -8.16 2.50
C LEU A 28 -3.25 -9.18 2.02
N LEU A 29 -2.35 -9.62 2.91
CA LEU A 29 -1.18 -10.43 2.57
C LEU A 29 -1.01 -11.59 3.54
N ASN A 30 -0.71 -12.78 3.01
CA ASN A 30 -0.35 -13.92 3.83
C ASN A 30 1.09 -13.78 4.36
N ILE A 31 1.25 -13.15 5.52
CA ILE A 31 2.56 -13.00 6.16
C ILE A 31 2.87 -14.22 7.03
N GLN A 32 3.84 -15.03 6.59
CA GLN A 32 4.28 -16.21 7.33
C GLN A 32 5.60 -15.95 8.07
N ARG A 33 5.78 -16.65 9.20
CA ARG A 33 7.06 -16.65 9.93
C ARG A 33 7.84 -17.90 9.58
N GLY A 34 8.90 -17.72 8.79
CA GLY A 34 9.85 -18.77 8.47
C GLY A 34 10.79 -19.11 9.63
N SER A 35 11.62 -20.14 9.42
CA SER A 35 12.67 -20.54 10.34
C SER A 35 13.54 -19.36 10.78
N SER A 36 13.92 -19.34 12.07
CA SER A 36 14.66 -18.24 12.71
C SER A 36 13.93 -16.88 12.72
N ASN A 37 12.60 -16.89 12.78
CA ASN A 37 11.75 -15.70 12.93
C ASN A 37 11.93 -14.67 11.79
N LYS A 38 12.20 -15.17 10.58
CA LYS A 38 12.18 -14.38 9.34
C LYS A 38 10.73 -14.16 8.89
N LEU A 39 10.41 -12.95 8.41
CA LEU A 39 9.16 -12.74 7.68
C LEU A 39 9.33 -13.25 6.25
N LEU A 40 8.44 -14.16 5.86
CA LEU A 40 8.22 -14.64 4.51
C LEU A 40 6.89 -14.10 4.02
N VAL A 41 6.84 -13.67 2.77
CA VAL A 41 5.60 -13.26 2.10
C VAL A 41 5.52 -13.85 0.71
N ASP A 42 4.32 -13.90 0.15
CA ASP A 42 4.11 -14.32 -1.25
C ASP A 42 4.48 -13.21 -2.24
N GLU A 43 4.61 -13.56 -3.52
CA GLU A 43 5.05 -12.65 -4.59
C GLU A 43 4.08 -11.47 -4.78
N ASN A 44 2.78 -11.69 -4.50
CA ASN A 44 1.76 -10.63 -4.44
C ASN A 44 2.15 -9.47 -3.50
N ALA A 45 2.89 -9.74 -2.42
CA ALA A 45 3.34 -8.69 -1.49
C ALA A 45 4.30 -7.68 -2.16
N LEU A 46 5.08 -8.11 -3.15
CA LEU A 46 5.94 -7.20 -3.92
C LEU A 46 5.10 -6.33 -4.85
N GLU A 47 4.02 -6.87 -5.43
CA GLU A 47 3.12 -6.11 -6.29
C GLU A 47 2.31 -5.07 -5.50
N LEU A 48 1.73 -5.46 -4.35
CA LEU A 48 1.04 -4.52 -3.48
C LEU A 48 1.98 -3.43 -2.94
N LEU A 49 3.25 -3.77 -2.62
CA LEU A 49 4.26 -2.78 -2.22
C LEU A 49 4.57 -1.77 -3.34
N ARG A 50 4.58 -2.21 -4.60
CA ARG A 50 4.78 -1.32 -5.76
C ARG A 50 3.59 -0.38 -5.93
N ARG A 51 2.36 -0.92 -6.04
CA ARG A 51 1.13 -0.09 -6.13
C ARG A 51 1.01 0.91 -5.00
N LEU A 52 1.40 0.52 -3.78
CA LEU A 52 1.36 1.38 -2.59
C LEU A 52 2.41 2.52 -2.63
N GLU A 53 3.55 2.34 -3.31
CA GLU A 53 4.44 3.48 -3.60
C GLU A 53 4.01 4.27 -4.85
N ASP A 54 3.44 3.65 -5.89
CA ASP A 54 2.83 4.38 -7.03
C ASP A 54 1.72 5.34 -6.54
N TYR A 55 0.87 4.87 -5.63
CA TYR A 55 -0.13 5.69 -4.95
C TYR A 55 0.51 6.80 -4.10
N ARG A 56 1.66 6.55 -3.50
CA ARG A 56 2.38 7.56 -2.72
C ARG A 56 3.03 8.62 -3.61
N GLU A 57 3.53 8.24 -4.79
CA GLU A 57 4.07 9.18 -5.79
C GLU A 57 2.98 10.05 -6.41
N SER A 58 1.77 9.50 -6.63
CA SER A 58 0.58 10.28 -7.02
C SER A 58 -0.01 11.15 -5.89
N GLY A 59 0.61 11.16 -4.70
CA GLY A 59 0.27 12.04 -3.59
C GLY A 59 -0.75 11.50 -2.59
N LEU A 60 -1.20 10.24 -2.71
CA LEU A 60 -2.08 9.63 -1.71
C LEU A 60 -1.30 9.33 -0.41
N THR A 61 -2.00 9.49 0.71
CA THR A 61 -1.48 9.04 2.01
C THR A 61 -1.44 7.51 2.07
N VAL A 62 -0.51 6.94 2.84
CA VAL A 62 -0.37 5.48 3.00
C VAL A 62 -1.69 4.81 3.40
N LYS A 63 -2.50 5.44 4.25
CA LYS A 63 -3.82 4.94 4.63
C LYS A 63 -4.77 4.84 3.44
N ARG A 64 -4.91 5.93 2.66
CA ARG A 64 -5.77 5.95 1.47
C ARG A 64 -5.27 5.03 0.35
N ALA A 65 -3.95 4.84 0.22
CA ALA A 65 -3.36 3.86 -0.68
C ALA A 65 -3.73 2.42 -0.29
N VAL A 66 -3.65 2.07 1.00
CA VAL A 66 -4.10 0.76 1.51
C VAL A 66 -5.60 0.57 1.31
N GLU A 67 -6.42 1.58 1.67
CA GLU A 67 -7.88 1.54 1.47
C GLU A 67 -8.22 1.31 -0.01
N ARG A 68 -7.55 1.97 -0.95
CA ARG A 68 -7.81 1.81 -2.39
C ARG A 68 -7.33 0.48 -2.97
N ILE A 69 -6.24 -0.07 -2.47
CA ILE A 69 -5.78 -1.43 -2.82
C ILE A 69 -6.75 -2.48 -2.26
N HIS A 70 -7.36 -2.25 -1.10
CA HIS A 70 -8.39 -3.11 -0.53
C HIS A 70 -9.65 -3.11 -1.41
N ASP A 71 -10.14 -1.92 -1.77
CA ASP A 71 -11.25 -1.64 -2.71
C ASP A 71 -11.05 -2.43 -4.02
N GLU A 72 -9.90 -2.27 -4.68
CA GLU A 72 -9.55 -2.97 -5.94
C GLU A 72 -9.61 -4.51 -5.84
N LEU A 73 -9.25 -5.06 -4.67
CA LEU A 73 -9.20 -6.51 -4.44
C LEU A 73 -10.59 -7.07 -4.08
N GLU A 74 -11.46 -6.28 -3.44
CA GLU A 74 -12.85 -6.66 -3.14
C GLU A 74 -13.79 -6.47 -4.35
N ASP A 75 -13.66 -5.38 -5.11
CA ASP A 75 -14.44 -5.12 -6.35
C ASP A 75 -14.23 -6.22 -7.41
N SER A 76 -13.08 -6.90 -7.39
CA SER A 76 -12.82 -8.04 -8.29
C SER A 76 -13.75 -9.24 -8.05
N ASP A 77 -14.37 -9.34 -6.88
CA ASP A 77 -15.28 -10.43 -6.49
C ASP A 77 -16.75 -9.99 -6.40
N SER A 78 -17.08 -8.69 -6.56
CA SER A 78 -18.47 -8.21 -6.46
C SER A 78 -18.77 -6.97 -7.28
N VAL A 79 -19.67 -7.12 -8.25
CA VAL A 79 -20.28 -6.00 -8.99
C VAL A 79 -21.14 -5.16 -8.04
N GLU A 80 -21.11 -3.83 -8.20
CA GLU A 80 -21.96 -2.81 -7.54
C GLU A 80 -21.58 -2.39 -6.09
N ARG A 81 -20.68 -1.40 -5.94
CA ARG A 81 -21.10 0.02 -5.73
C ARG A 81 -19.94 1.02 -5.59
N CYS A 82 -20.08 2.15 -6.28
CA CYS A 82 -19.34 3.37 -5.98
C CYS A 82 -19.67 3.93 -4.59
N GLU A 83 -18.65 4.34 -3.83
CA GLU A 83 -18.46 5.69 -3.22
C GLU A 83 -17.24 5.62 -2.28
N SER A 84 -16.23 6.49 -2.39
CA SER A 84 -16.37 7.80 -1.76
C SER A 84 -15.20 8.78 -2.01
N ASN A 85 -15.59 9.96 -2.51
CA ASN A 85 -15.15 11.29 -2.07
C ASN A 85 -13.68 11.48 -1.64
N VAL A 86 -12.91 12.17 -2.49
CA VAL A 86 -11.72 12.93 -2.08
C VAL A 86 -12.00 14.42 -2.25
N GLU A 87 -12.26 15.10 -1.14
CA GLU A 87 -12.24 16.56 -1.07
C GLU A 87 -10.85 17.09 -1.42
N ALA A 88 -10.67 17.55 -2.66
CA ALA A 88 -9.54 18.39 -3.04
C ALA A 88 -9.78 19.84 -2.59
N LYS A 89 -9.63 20.09 -1.28
CA LYS A 89 -9.49 21.46 -0.76
C LYS A 89 -8.07 21.97 -1.05
N SER A 90 -7.90 22.70 -2.16
CA SER A 90 -6.75 23.60 -2.36
C SER A 90 -7.20 25.05 -2.19
N ASN A 91 -6.57 25.76 -1.26
CA ASN A 91 -6.85 27.17 -0.94
C ASN A 91 -6.00 28.14 -1.80
N GLY A 92 -6.42 29.42 -1.85
CA GLY A 92 -5.76 30.52 -2.58
C GLY A 92 -6.40 30.76 -3.96
N GLU A 93 -6.67 31.97 -4.45
CA GLU A 93 -6.32 33.36 -4.10
C GLU A 93 -7.46 34.29 -4.59
N LEU A 94 -7.65 35.58 -4.23
CA LEU A 94 -6.89 36.54 -3.40
C LEU A 94 -7.87 37.66 -2.89
N GLU A 95 -7.41 38.55 -2.01
CA GLU A 95 -7.97 39.92 -1.84
C GLU A 95 -7.46 40.88 -2.93
N THR A 96 -8.12 42.03 -3.18
CA THR A 96 -7.71 43.24 -3.98
C THR A 96 -8.85 43.67 -4.93
N VAL A 97 -9.49 44.86 -4.86
CA VAL A 97 -9.51 46.02 -3.95
C VAL A 97 -10.97 46.50 -3.80
#